data_AF-A0A8S3GIM1-F1
#
_entry.id   AF-A0A8S3GIM1-F1
#
_cell.length_a   1.000
_cell.length_b   1.000
_cell.length_c   1.000
_cell.angle_alpha   90.00
_cell.angle_beta   90.00
_cell.angle_gamma   90.00
#
_symmetry.space_group_name_H-M   'P 1'
#
loop_
_entity.id
_entity.type
_entity.pdbx_description
1 polymer ?
#
loop_
_entity_poly.entity_id
_entity_poly.type
_entity_poly.pdbx_seq_one_letter_code
_entity_poly.pdbx_strand_id
1 'polypeptide(L)' 'MARKREREEENLLETNQKMIQLHYLFDWGSRCEFNEKFHRLWLTILNEDLTFKQYGLKIQLNSKHCYSSNILLARSITY' A
#
# COMPACT_ATOMS: atom_id res chain seq x y z
N MET A 1 0.91 -7.15 29.39
CA MET A 1 0.19 -6.53 28.25
C MET A 1 1.12 -6.09 27.10
N ALA A 2 2.41 -5.79 27.31
CA ALA A 2 3.34 -5.42 26.22
C ALA A 2 3.65 -6.58 25.25
N ARG A 3 4.05 -7.76 25.78
CA ARG A 3 4.42 -8.95 24.98
C ARG A 3 3.33 -9.50 24.05
N LYS A 4 2.05 -9.22 24.33
CA LYS A 4 0.94 -9.69 23.49
C LYS A 4 0.78 -8.81 22.23
N ARG A 5 1.05 -7.51 22.37
CA ARG A 5 1.06 -6.55 21.25
C ARG A 5 2.25 -6.77 20.33
N GLU A 6 3.45 -6.98 20.88
CA GLU A 6 4.65 -7.29 20.07
C GLU A 6 4.45 -8.54 19.20
N ARG A 7 3.82 -9.58 19.75
CA ARG A 7 3.55 -10.83 19.03
C ARG A 7 2.45 -10.70 17.96
N GLU A 8 1.47 -9.82 18.20
CA GLU A 8 0.44 -9.49 17.21
C GLU A 8 1.03 -8.65 16.07
N GLU A 9 1.95 -7.72 16.37
CA GLU A 9 2.72 -6.96 15.38
C GLU A 9 3.66 -7.85 14.56
N GLU A 10 4.36 -8.80 15.17
CA GLU A 10 5.19 -9.80 14.47
C GLU A 10 4.34 -10.68 13.54
N ASN A 11 3.19 -11.19 13.99
CA ASN A 11 2.30 -11.98 13.14
C ASN A 11 1.72 -11.16 11.97
N LEU A 12 1.41 -9.88 12.20
CA LEU A 12 1.00 -8.94 11.16
C LEU A 12 2.13 -8.66 10.18
N LEU A 13 3.38 -8.55 10.65
CA LEU A 13 4.56 -8.40 9.80
C LEU A 13 4.83 -9.66 8.96
N GLU A 14 4.64 -10.86 9.53
CA GLU A 14 4.74 -12.14 8.81
C GLU A 14 3.67 -12.29 7.72
N THR A 15 2.42 -11.87 7.99
CA THR A 15 1.35 -11.86 6.97
C THR A 15 1.48 -10.71 5.96
N ASN A 16 2.14 -9.59 6.33
CA ASN A 16 2.36 -8.41 5.49
C ASN A 16 3.74 -8.32 4.84
N GLN A 17 4.58 -9.38 4.81
CA GLN A 17 5.92 -9.31 4.19
C GLN A 17 5.90 -8.86 2.71
N LYS A 18 4.73 -8.90 2.07
CA LYS A 18 4.50 -8.49 0.68
C LYS A 18 3.77 -7.16 0.56
N MET A 19 3.46 -6.48 1.66
CA MET A 19 2.68 -5.25 1.68
C MET A 19 3.52 -4.07 2.13
N ILE A 20 3.75 -3.14 1.21
CA ILE A 20 4.37 -1.85 1.51
C ILE A 20 3.25 -0.86 1.78
N GLN A 21 3.23 -0.29 2.98
CA GLN A 21 2.25 0.72 3.37
C GLN A 21 2.86 2.11 3.28
N LEU A 22 2.28 2.96 2.44
CA LEU A 22 2.67 4.35 2.27
C LEU A 22 1.59 5.24 2.89
N HIS A 23 2.03 6.22 3.68
CA HIS A 23 1.13 7.19 4.30
C HIS A 23 1.40 8.55 3.69
N TYR A 24 0.36 9.19 3.15
CA TYR A 24 0.48 10.57 2.68
C TYR A 24 -0.58 11.45 3.35
N LEU A 25 -0.12 12.57 3.89
CA LEU A 25 -0.95 13.65 4.37
C LEU A 25 -1.17 14.61 3.21
N PHE A 26 -2.43 14.95 2.97
CA PHE A 26 -2.81 15.78 1.85
C PHE A 26 -3.27 17.14 2.35
N ASP A 27 -2.46 18.16 2.08
CA ASP A 27 -2.81 19.53 2.45
C ASP A 27 -3.25 20.36 1.22
N TRP A 28 -2.78 20.06 -0.01
CA TRP A 28 -3.02 20.89 -1.21
C TRP A 28 -3.07 20.07 -2.53
N GLY A 29 -4.06 20.31 -3.41
CA GLY A 29 -4.16 19.77 -4.79
C GLY A 29 -5.42 18.94 -5.11
N SER A 30 -5.43 18.21 -6.26
CA SER A 30 -6.49 17.23 -6.59
C SER A 30 -6.14 15.82 -6.09
N ARG A 31 -6.84 15.35 -5.03
CA ARG A 31 -6.68 13.99 -4.48
C ARG A 31 -6.91 12.91 -5.54
N CYS A 32 -7.92 13.09 -6.39
CA CYS A 32 -8.29 12.12 -7.40
C CYS A 32 -7.16 11.93 -8.42
N GLU A 33 -6.55 13.02 -8.88
CA GLU A 33 -5.46 12.97 -9.86
C GLU A 33 -4.20 12.30 -9.28
N PHE A 34 -3.85 12.62 -8.02
CA PHE A 34 -2.74 11.96 -7.35
C PHE A 34 -2.98 10.45 -7.21
N ASN A 35 -4.17 10.06 -6.72
CA ASN A 35 -4.53 8.66 -6.55
C ASN A 35 -4.49 7.90 -7.88
N GLU A 36 -4.97 8.50 -8.97
CA GLU A 36 -4.92 7.90 -10.30
C GLU A 36 -3.48 7.69 -10.78
N LYS A 37 -2.63 8.73 -10.70
CA LYS A 37 -1.23 8.67 -11.10
C LYS A 37 -0.45 7.67 -10.26
N PHE A 38 -0.68 7.67 -8.94
CA PHE A 38 -0.10 6.70 -8.01
C PHE A 38 -0.49 5.27 -8.40
N HIS A 39 -1.78 5.02 -8.58
CA HIS A 39 -2.28 3.69 -8.94
C HIS A 39 -1.67 3.21 -10.26
N ARG A 40 -1.66 4.08 -11.28
CA ARG A 40 -1.10 3.76 -12.60
C ARG A 40 0.39 3.42 -12.51
N LEU A 41 1.18 4.25 -11.83
CA LEU A 41 2.62 4.03 -11.66
C LEU A 41 2.92 2.68 -11.00
N TRP A 42 2.31 2.42 -9.83
CA TRP A 42 2.59 1.20 -9.09
C TRP A 42 2.04 -0.05 -9.78
N LEU A 43 0.90 0.06 -10.47
CA LEU A 43 0.39 -1.03 -11.27
C LEU A 43 1.34 -1.36 -12.42
N THR A 44 1.92 -0.36 -13.09
CA THR A 44 2.96 -0.56 -14.12
C THR A 44 4.18 -1.27 -13.52
N ILE A 45 4.78 -0.72 -12.46
CA ILE A 45 6.00 -1.28 -11.85
C ILE A 45 5.77 -2.71 -11.35
N LEU A 46 4.66 -3.00 -10.68
CA LEU A 46 4.35 -4.32 -10.13
C LEU A 46 4.05 -5.38 -11.21
N ASN A 47 3.76 -4.96 -12.44
CA ASN A 47 3.52 -5.87 -13.57
C ASN A 47 4.73 -6.04 -14.48
N GLU A 48 5.57 -5.00 -14.63
CA GLU A 48 6.77 -5.03 -15.44
C GLU A 48 7.95 -5.71 -14.73
N ASP A 49 8.07 -5.56 -13.41
CA ASP A 49 9.12 -6.20 -12.64
C ASP A 49 8.76 -7.67 -12.31
N LEU A 50 9.46 -8.61 -12.94
CA LEU A 50 9.30 -10.05 -12.73
C LEU A 50 9.55 -10.47 -11.28
N THR A 51 10.48 -9.80 -10.59
CA THR A 51 10.79 -10.05 -9.19
C THR A 51 9.58 -9.69 -8.34
N PHE A 52 9.03 -8.49 -8.54
CA PHE A 52 7.88 -8.04 -7.76
C PHE A 52 6.62 -8.88 -8.02
N LYS A 53 6.44 -9.31 -9.26
CA LYS A 53 5.37 -10.23 -9.65
C LYS A 53 5.52 -11.61 -9.00
N GLN A 54 6.73 -12.18 -9.00
CA GLN A 54 7.03 -13.47 -8.36
C GLN A 54 6.78 -13.44 -6.85
N TYR A 55 7.21 -12.37 -6.17
CA TYR A 55 6.99 -12.24 -4.73
C TYR A 55 5.56 -11.83 -4.38
N GLY A 56 4.77 -11.34 -5.33
CA GLY A 56 3.38 -10.93 -5.11
C GLY A 56 3.27 -9.67 -4.26
N LEU A 57 4.17 -8.71 -4.50
CA LEU A 57 4.20 -7.43 -3.78
C LEU A 57 2.92 -6.62 -4.01
N LYS A 58 2.51 -5.92 -2.96
CA LYS A 58 1.33 -5.07 -2.86
C LYS A 58 1.75 -3.74 -2.27
N ILE A 59 1.24 -2.67 -2.83
CA ILE A 59 1.47 -1.31 -2.36
C ILE A 59 0.12 -0.78 -1.88
N GLN A 60 0.03 -0.39 -0.62
CA GLN A 60 -1.16 0.24 -0.05
C GLN A 60 -0.85 1.69 0.29
N LEU A 61 -1.61 2.61 -0.29
CA LEU A 61 -1.57 4.02 0.02
C LEU A 61 -2.70 4.37 0.98
N ASN A 62 -2.32 4.77 2.18
CA ASN A 62 -3.22 5.29 3.20
C ASN A 62 -3.17 6.81 3.16
N SER A 63 -4.32 7.45 3.11
CA SER A 63 -4.42 8.90 3.13
C SER A 63 -5.47 9.37 4.10
N LYS A 64 -5.18 10.49 4.75
CA LYS A 64 -6.08 11.13 5.69
C LYS A 64 -6.22 12.59 5.30
N HIS A 65 -7.46 13.03 5.15
CA HIS A 65 -7.80 14.43 4.92
C HIS A 65 -8.95 14.83 5.84
N CYS A 66 -8.64 15.68 6.83
CA CYS A 66 -9.50 16.18 7.89
C CYS A 66 -10.33 15.10 8.61
N TYR A 67 -11.41 14.62 7.97
CA TYR A 67 -12.37 13.64 8.51
C TYR A 67 -12.51 12.37 7.67
N SER A 68 -11.79 12.25 6.56
CA SER A 68 -11.85 11.09 5.67
C SER A 68 -10.53 10.34 5.66
N SER A 69 -10.61 9.01 5.78
CA SER A 69 -9.49 8.12 5.50
C SER A 69 -9.76 7.42 4.17
N ASN A 70 -8.76 7.34 3.30
CA ASN A 70 -8.85 6.64 2.03
C ASN A 70 -7.72 5.62 1.95
N ILE A 71 -8.04 4.45 1.38
CA ILE A 71 -7.09 3.37 1.18
C ILE A 71 -7.14 3.01 -0.30
N LEU A 72 -5.99 3.07 -0.95
CA LEU A 72 -5.80 2.71 -2.35
C LEU A 72 -4.75 1.59 -2.45
N LEU A 73 -5.13 0.47 -3.05
CA LEU A 73 -4.28 -0.72 -3.16
C LEU A 73 -3.86 -0.94 -4.61
N ALA A 74 -2.55 -1.02 -4.86
CA ALA A 74 -1.98 -1.48 -6.11
C ALA A 74 -1.35 -2.88 -5.91
N ARG A 75 -1.62 -3.80 -6.84
CA ARG A 75 -1.09 -5.16 -6.83
C ARG A 75 -0.87 -5.65 -8.26
N SER A 76 0.05 -6.60 -8.44
CA SER A 76 0.26 -7.25 -9.73
C SER A 76 -1.01 -7.99 -10.21
N ILE A 77 -1.26 -7.99 -11.52
CA ILE A 77 -2.39 -8.70 -12.13
C ILE A 77 -1.96 -10.16 -12.32
N THR A 78 -2.71 -11.04 -11.67
CA THR A 78 -2.61 -12.50 -11.87
C THR A 78 -3.64 -12.86 -12.94
N TYR A 79 -3.17 -13.41 -14.07
CA TYR A 79 -4.01 -14.03 -15.10
C TYR A 79 -4.16 -15.52 -14.80
#